data_AF-A0AA37KGR3-F1
#
_entry.id   AF-A0AA37KGR3-F1
#
_cell.length_a   1.000
_cell.length_b   1.000
_cell.length_c   1.000
_cell.angle_alpha   90.00
_cell.angle_beta   90.00
_cell.angle_gamma   90.00
#
_symmetry.space_group_name_H-M   'P 1'
#
loop_
_entity.id
_entity.type
_entity.pdbx_description
1 polymer ?
#
loop_
_entity_poly.entity_id
_entity_poly.type
_entity_poly.pdbx_seq_one_letter_code
_entity_poly.pdbx_strand_id
1 'polypeptide(L)'
;MGYLEKIKYILRGSRYYRKYFQTTVNSLRYYFRNLHYYWQLYSFKKDREVSGNTLYFIIDPNIKHPGLVDRFKAIVGLFYVAKINGFDFKVIFNHPFKLEEYLSVNKYNWIANQSELSYSLQNVRLIPYNGSGKIPRLSKTIKQYHVYCYIGYDIISSNHVLDAESVWRNLFLELFKPSQALNECLNCCSLA
;
A
#
# COMPACT_ATOMS: atom_id res chain seq x y z
N MET A 1 -15.33 8.73 -25.44
CA MET A 1 -15.53 7.76 -24.33
C MET A 1 -15.97 6.42 -24.91
N GLY A 2 -15.23 5.34 -24.67
CA GLY A 2 -15.64 4.00 -25.14
C GLY A 2 -16.91 3.50 -24.42
N TYR A 3 -17.64 2.56 -25.03
CA TYR A 3 -18.87 1.99 -24.48
C TYR A 3 -18.70 1.46 -23.04
N LEU A 4 -17.57 0.82 -22.74
CA LEU A 4 -17.24 0.34 -21.40
C LEU A 4 -17.12 1.46 -20.35
N GLU A 5 -16.58 2.63 -20.73
CA GLU A 5 -16.46 3.79 -19.84
C GLU A 5 -17.85 4.37 -19.51
N LYS A 6 -18.75 4.43 -20.50
CA LYS A 6 -20.16 4.84 -20.29
C LYS A 6 -20.88 3.90 -19.34
N ILE A 7 -20.75 2.57 -19.51
CA ILE A 7 -21.37 1.58 -18.62
C ILE A 7 -20.83 1.73 -17.19
N LYS A 8 -19.51 1.85 -17.02
CA LYS A 8 -18.90 2.10 -15.70
C LYS A 8 -19.42 3.38 -15.06
N TYR A 9 -19.56 4.45 -15.83
CA TYR A 9 -20.08 5.73 -15.34
C TYR A 9 -21.53 5.57 -14.83
N ILE A 10 -22.40 4.95 -15.62
CA ILE A 10 -23.81 4.70 -15.25
C ILE A 10 -23.89 3.84 -13.98
N LEU A 11 -23.13 2.75 -13.91
CA LEU A 11 -23.09 1.88 -12.73
C LEU A 11 -22.60 2.64 -11.49
N ARG A 12 -21.54 3.45 -11.61
CA ARG A 12 -21.05 4.27 -10.50
C ARG A 12 -22.02 5.37 -10.09
N GLY A 13 -22.87 5.86 -11.01
CA GLY A 13 -23.96 6.79 -10.70
C GLY A 13 -25.02 6.15 -9.80
N SER A 14 -25.30 4.86 -9.97
CA SER A 14 -26.29 4.13 -9.19
C SER A 14 -25.92 4.05 -7.70
N ARG A 15 -26.82 4.54 -6.85
CA ARG A 15 -26.71 4.43 -5.37
C ARG A 15 -26.67 2.98 -4.92
N TYR A 16 -27.43 2.11 -5.60
CA TYR A 16 -27.48 0.68 -5.30
C TYR A 16 -26.14 0.00 -5.59
N TYR A 17 -25.57 0.25 -6.77
CA TYR A 17 -24.26 -0.32 -7.13
C TYR A 17 -23.15 0.13 -6.18
N ARG A 18 -23.10 1.43 -5.86
CA ARG A 18 -22.13 1.98 -4.89
C ARG A 18 -22.24 1.33 -3.52
N LYS A 19 -23.47 1.14 -3.03
CA LYS A 19 -23.71 0.59 -1.69
C LYS A 19 -23.39 -0.90 -1.59
N TYR A 20 -23.72 -1.70 -2.61
CA TYR A 20 -23.70 -3.16 -2.49
C TYR A 20 -22.62 -3.86 -3.32
N PHE A 21 -22.25 -3.31 -4.48
CA PHE A 21 -21.44 -4.05 -5.47
C PHE A 21 -20.04 -3.47 -5.69
N GLN A 22 -19.85 -2.17 -5.50
CA GLN A 22 -18.59 -1.51 -5.83
C GLN A 22 -17.38 -2.12 -5.10
N THR A 23 -17.52 -2.40 -3.80
CA THR A 23 -16.47 -3.03 -3.00
C THR A 23 -16.15 -4.43 -3.49
N THR A 24 -17.17 -5.26 -3.74
CA THR A 24 -17.01 -6.63 -4.24
C THR A 24 -16.36 -6.68 -5.61
N VAL A 25 -16.80 -5.83 -6.54
CA VAL A 25 -16.20 -5.72 -7.89
C VAL A 25 -14.73 -5.30 -7.80
N ASN A 26 -14.41 -4.35 -6.92
CA ASN A 26 -13.02 -3.94 -6.69
C ASN A 26 -12.18 -5.09 -6.13
N SER A 27 -12.68 -5.81 -5.12
CA SER A 27 -12.00 -6.97 -4.53
C SER A 27 -11.70 -8.05 -5.58
N LEU A 28 -12.68 -8.40 -6.42
CA LEU A 28 -12.50 -9.36 -7.52
C LEU A 28 -11.45 -8.88 -8.52
N ARG A 29 -11.53 -7.61 -8.94
CA ARG A 29 -10.55 -7.02 -9.86
C ARG A 29 -9.13 -7.10 -9.30
N TYR A 30 -8.94 -6.84 -8.01
CA TYR A 30 -7.62 -6.93 -7.38
C TYR A 30 -7.15 -8.36 -7.20
N TYR A 31 -8.07 -9.29 -6.91
CA TYR A 31 -7.76 -10.71 -6.87
C TYR A 31 -7.21 -11.20 -8.22
N PHE A 32 -7.88 -10.89 -9.34
CA PHE A 32 -7.40 -11.25 -10.67
C PHE A 32 -6.07 -10.59 -11.03
N ARG A 33 -5.84 -9.34 -10.60
CA ARG A 33 -4.54 -8.67 -10.80
C ARG A 33 -3.42 -9.35 -9.99
N ASN A 34 -3.69 -9.76 -8.76
CA ASN A 34 -2.71 -10.53 -7.98
C ASN A 34 -2.44 -11.89 -8.63
N LEU A 35 -3.47 -12.56 -9.18
CA LEU A 35 -3.28 -13.81 -9.92
C LEU A 35 -2.36 -13.60 -11.13
N HIS A 36 -2.55 -12.50 -11.86
CA HIS A 36 -1.67 -12.11 -12.96
C HIS A 36 -0.21 -11.92 -12.51
N TYR A 37 0.02 -11.20 -11.39
CA TYR A 37 1.36 -11.07 -10.82
C TYR A 37 1.97 -12.43 -10.44
N TYR A 38 1.20 -13.32 -9.79
CA TYR A 38 1.67 -14.66 -9.47
C TYR A 38 2.14 -15.40 -10.73
N TRP A 39 1.35 -15.38 -11.81
CA TRP A 39 1.71 -16.04 -13.06
C TRP A 39 2.94 -15.44 -13.75
N GLN A 40 3.12 -14.12 -13.67
CA GLN A 40 4.23 -13.45 -14.37
C GLN A 40 5.55 -13.49 -13.60
N LEU A 41 5.51 -13.23 -12.29
CA LEU A 41 6.71 -12.94 -11.51
C LEU A 41 7.12 -14.10 -10.60
N TYR A 42 6.16 -14.85 -10.07
CA TYR A 42 6.40 -15.80 -8.97
C TYR A 42 6.62 -17.23 -9.46
N SER A 43 7.51 -17.95 -8.78
CA SER A 43 7.80 -19.35 -9.08
C SER A 43 8.42 -20.03 -7.87
N PHE A 44 8.26 -21.35 -7.74
CA PHE A 44 8.94 -22.13 -6.70
C PHE A 44 10.47 -22.10 -6.81
N LYS A 45 11.03 -21.79 -7.99
CA LYS A 45 12.49 -21.73 -8.22
C LYS A 45 13.13 -20.39 -7.87
N LYS A 46 12.33 -19.35 -7.62
CA LYS A 46 12.80 -17.98 -7.36
C LYS A 46 12.84 -17.68 -5.86
N ASP A 47 13.37 -18.63 -5.09
CA ASP A 47 13.54 -18.42 -3.66
C ASP A 47 14.79 -17.62 -3.36
N ARG A 48 14.64 -16.77 -2.35
CA ARG A 48 15.68 -15.95 -1.80
C ARG A 48 15.57 -16.12 -0.30
N GLU A 49 16.70 -16.39 0.33
CA GLU A 49 16.75 -16.42 1.78
C GLU A 49 16.48 -15.01 2.33
N VAL A 50 15.49 -14.91 3.20
CA VAL A 50 15.09 -13.65 3.84
C VAL A 50 15.01 -13.89 5.34
N SER A 51 15.67 -13.05 6.11
CA SER A 51 15.55 -13.05 7.57
C SER A 51 14.25 -12.35 8.00
N GLY A 52 13.61 -12.88 9.04
CA GLY A 52 12.40 -12.28 9.60
C GLY A 52 11.16 -12.37 8.69
N ASN A 53 10.20 -11.48 8.95
CA ASN A 53 8.92 -11.40 8.27
C ASN A 53 8.66 -9.94 7.88
N THR A 54 8.47 -9.65 6.59
CA THR A 54 8.35 -8.28 6.08
C THR A 54 7.10 -8.08 5.22
N LEU A 55 6.43 -6.94 5.38
CA LEU A 55 5.34 -6.48 4.52
C LEU A 55 5.86 -5.36 3.60
N TYR A 56 5.83 -5.61 2.30
CA TYR A 56 6.26 -4.67 1.26
C TYR A 56 5.06 -3.99 0.61
N PHE A 57 5.04 -2.66 0.61
CA PHE A 57 4.18 -1.87 -0.26
C PHE A 57 4.95 -1.43 -1.51
N ILE A 58 4.43 -1.74 -2.70
CA ILE A 58 5.18 -1.62 -3.95
C ILE A 58 4.40 -0.78 -4.96
N ILE A 59 5.02 0.30 -5.42
CA ILE A 59 4.49 1.10 -6.52
C ILE A 59 5.05 0.59 -7.85
N ASP A 60 4.28 -0.26 -8.52
CA ASP A 60 4.62 -0.75 -9.86
C ASP A 60 4.36 0.34 -10.93
N PRO A 61 5.37 0.77 -11.70
CA PRO A 61 5.19 1.78 -12.75
C PRO A 61 4.23 1.36 -13.87
N ASN A 62 4.04 0.07 -14.10
CA ASN A 62 3.23 -0.46 -15.21
C ASN A 62 1.73 -0.42 -14.95
N ILE A 63 1.31 0.03 -13.77
CA ILE A 63 -0.10 0.09 -13.41
C ILE A 63 -0.54 1.49 -13.03
N LYS A 64 -1.83 1.79 -13.28
CA LYS A 64 -2.43 3.02 -12.80
C LYS A 64 -2.62 2.97 -11.29
N HIS A 65 -2.05 3.97 -10.61
CA HIS A 65 -2.17 4.19 -9.18
C HIS A 65 -3.14 5.35 -8.88
N PRO A 66 -3.81 5.35 -7.72
CA PRO A 66 -4.58 6.49 -7.24
C PRO A 66 -3.67 7.68 -6.88
N GLY A 67 -4.29 8.79 -6.44
CA GLY A 67 -3.61 10.03 -6.09
C GLY A 67 -2.70 9.89 -4.87
N LEU A 68 -1.79 10.86 -4.66
CA LEU A 68 -0.75 10.78 -3.63
C LEU A 68 -1.30 10.55 -2.21
N VAL A 69 -2.39 11.25 -1.83
CA VAL A 69 -3.05 11.09 -0.53
C VAL A 69 -3.56 9.66 -0.32
N ASP A 70 -4.12 9.04 -1.36
CA ASP A 70 -4.59 7.65 -1.29
C ASP A 70 -3.44 6.67 -1.09
N ARG A 71 -2.26 6.97 -1.65
CA ARG A 71 -1.05 6.18 -1.43
C ARG A 71 -0.58 6.31 0.02
N PHE A 72 -0.58 7.51 0.59
CA PHE A 72 -0.22 7.69 2.00
C PHE A 72 -1.19 6.99 2.94
N LYS A 73 -2.49 7.02 2.68
CA LYS A 73 -3.46 6.23 3.45
C LYS A 73 -3.14 4.74 3.40
N ALA A 74 -2.77 4.22 2.22
CA ALA A 74 -2.36 2.83 2.09
C ALA A 74 -1.04 2.53 2.80
N ILE A 75 -0.02 3.39 2.68
CA ILE A 75 1.28 3.21 3.34
C ILE A 75 1.12 3.18 4.86
N VAL A 76 0.46 4.19 5.45
CA VAL A 76 0.26 4.27 6.90
C VAL A 76 -0.63 3.13 7.39
N GLY A 77 -1.70 2.81 6.65
CA GLY A 77 -2.57 1.69 6.97
C GLY A 77 -1.86 0.34 6.92
N LEU A 78 -1.00 0.10 5.93
CA LEU A 78 -0.20 -1.12 5.84
C LEU A 78 0.90 -1.16 6.91
N PHE A 79 1.50 -0.03 7.27
CA PHE A 79 2.42 0.04 8.39
C PHE A 79 1.75 -0.34 9.71
N TYR A 80 0.52 0.15 9.94
CA TYR A 80 -0.30 -0.29 11.06
C TYR A 80 -0.52 -1.82 11.04
N VAL A 81 -0.91 -2.37 9.88
CA VAL A 81 -1.10 -3.82 9.71
C VAL A 81 0.19 -4.59 10.01
N ALA A 82 1.34 -4.14 9.51
CA ALA A 82 2.62 -4.78 9.78
C ALA A 82 2.92 -4.78 11.29
N LYS A 83 2.78 -3.62 11.95
CA LYS A 83 3.11 -3.42 13.35
C LYS A 83 2.30 -4.33 14.28
N ILE A 84 0.97 -4.36 14.12
CA ILE A 84 0.11 -5.21 14.97
C ILE A 84 0.31 -6.71 14.73
N ASN A 85 0.79 -7.09 13.53
CA ASN A 85 1.13 -8.48 13.21
C ASN A 85 2.61 -8.79 13.55
N GLY A 86 3.40 -7.81 14.01
CA GLY A 86 4.83 -7.94 14.32
C GLY A 86 5.73 -8.16 13.10
N PHE A 87 5.37 -7.64 11.93
CA PHE A 87 6.17 -7.70 10.70
C PHE A 87 7.02 -6.43 10.58
N ASP A 88 8.18 -6.55 9.93
CA ASP A 88 8.88 -5.38 9.37
C ASP A 88 8.05 -4.78 8.23
N PHE A 89 8.27 -3.50 7.92
CA PHE A 89 7.51 -2.78 6.91
C PHE A 89 8.40 -1.99 5.97
N LYS A 90 8.21 -2.20 4.67
CA LYS A 90 9.06 -1.62 3.64
C LYS A 90 8.22 -1.04 2.50
N VAL A 91 8.71 0.03 1.89
CA VAL A 91 8.08 0.74 0.79
C VAL A 91 9.06 0.84 -0.36
N ILE A 92 8.62 0.40 -1.54
CA ILE A 92 9.32 0.60 -2.81
C ILE A 92 8.50 1.61 -3.61
N PHE A 93 8.92 2.88 -3.59
CA PHE A 93 8.22 3.99 -4.25
C PHE A 93 9.22 4.82 -5.05
N ASN A 94 9.51 4.35 -6.25
CA ASN A 94 10.42 5.00 -7.22
C ASN A 94 9.68 5.58 -8.44
N HIS A 95 8.35 5.52 -8.47
CA HIS A 95 7.53 6.02 -9.57
C HIS A 95 6.24 6.70 -9.07
N PRO A 96 5.81 7.84 -9.64
CA PRO A 96 6.45 8.60 -10.70
C PRO A 96 7.66 9.42 -10.26
N PHE A 97 7.98 9.42 -8.97
CA PHE A 97 9.15 10.04 -8.36
C PHE A 97 9.66 9.15 -7.22
N LYS A 98 10.85 9.42 -6.70
CA LYS A 98 11.37 8.75 -5.50
C LYS A 98 10.84 9.42 -4.25
N LEU A 99 10.12 8.67 -3.41
CA LEU A 99 9.53 9.22 -2.18
C LEU A 99 10.59 9.84 -1.24
N GLU A 100 11.77 9.23 -1.23
CA GLU A 100 12.93 9.60 -0.39
C GLU A 100 13.47 11.01 -0.66
N GLU A 101 13.25 11.54 -1.87
CA GLU A 101 13.65 12.92 -2.22
C GLU A 101 12.82 13.97 -1.46
N TYR A 102 11.60 13.62 -1.05
CA TYR A 102 10.66 14.51 -0.37
C TYR A 102 10.48 14.18 1.12
N LEU A 103 10.51 12.90 1.47
CA LEU A 103 10.34 12.43 2.84
C LEU A 103 11.47 11.50 3.21
N SER A 104 12.17 11.82 4.29
CA SER A 104 13.23 10.98 4.83
C SER A 104 12.70 10.04 5.92
N VAL A 105 13.48 8.99 6.20
CA VAL A 105 13.24 8.10 7.34
C VAL A 105 13.24 8.89 8.65
N ASN A 106 12.25 8.64 9.50
CA ASN A 106 12.23 9.15 10.86
C ASN A 106 12.64 8.07 11.88
N LYS A 107 11.67 7.49 12.62
CA LYS A 107 11.93 6.49 13.65
C LYS A 107 12.02 5.07 13.09
N TYR A 108 11.43 4.86 11.92
CA TYR A 108 11.31 3.54 11.31
C TYR A 108 11.88 3.54 9.88
N ASN A 109 12.85 2.67 9.62
CA ASN A 109 13.46 2.57 8.30
C ASN A 109 12.56 1.80 7.32
N TRP A 110 11.75 2.53 6.57
CA TRP A 110 10.83 1.98 5.57
C TRP A 110 11.43 1.81 4.17
N ILE A 111 12.63 2.31 3.91
CA ILE A 111 13.22 2.27 2.56
C ILE A 111 13.58 0.83 2.18
N ALA A 112 13.26 0.44 0.95
CA ALA A 112 13.69 -0.82 0.35
C ALA A 112 13.86 -0.70 -1.17
N ASN A 113 14.60 -1.65 -1.74
CA ASN A 113 14.79 -1.80 -3.18
C ASN A 113 14.10 -3.06 -3.72
N GLN A 114 13.81 -3.07 -5.02
CA GLN A 114 13.23 -4.23 -5.71
C GLN A 114 14.09 -5.49 -5.59
N SER A 115 15.41 -5.33 -5.41
CA SER A 115 16.33 -6.44 -5.22
C SER A 115 16.04 -7.22 -3.93
N GLU A 116 15.49 -6.61 -2.88
CA GLU A 116 15.18 -7.26 -1.59
C GLU A 116 13.97 -8.20 -1.65
N LEU A 117 13.20 -8.14 -2.73
CA LEU A 117 12.01 -8.96 -2.93
C LEU A 117 12.36 -10.40 -3.31
N SER A 118 11.74 -11.35 -2.63
CA SER A 118 11.67 -12.75 -3.06
C SER A 118 10.46 -12.92 -3.99
N TYR A 119 10.57 -13.84 -4.94
CA TYR A 119 9.44 -14.21 -5.81
C TYR A 119 9.08 -15.69 -5.66
N SER A 120 9.43 -16.27 -4.51
CA SER A 120 9.11 -17.66 -4.19
C SER A 120 7.65 -17.84 -3.81
N LEU A 121 7.01 -18.81 -4.45
CA LEU A 121 5.66 -19.25 -4.08
C LEU A 121 5.61 -19.96 -2.72
N GLN A 122 6.75 -20.34 -2.13
CA GLN A 122 6.78 -20.96 -0.80
C GLN A 122 6.68 -19.89 0.30
N ASN A 123 7.47 -18.82 0.15
CA ASN A 123 7.74 -17.87 1.22
C ASN A 123 7.07 -16.51 1.04
N VAL A 124 6.39 -16.27 -0.10
CA VAL A 124 5.76 -15.00 -0.43
C VAL A 124 4.27 -15.13 -0.67
N ARG A 125 3.49 -14.16 -0.21
CA ARG A 125 2.06 -14.03 -0.53
C ARG A 125 1.73 -12.61 -0.99
N LEU A 126 0.96 -12.51 -2.06
CA LEU A 126 0.32 -11.27 -2.48
C LEU A 126 -0.96 -11.05 -1.68
N ILE A 127 -1.13 -9.85 -1.12
CA ILE A 127 -2.39 -9.44 -0.52
C ILE A 127 -2.85 -8.12 -1.13
N PRO A 128 -4.14 -7.97 -1.49
CA PRO A 128 -4.68 -6.67 -1.83
C PRO A 128 -4.94 -5.87 -0.56
N TYR A 129 -4.62 -4.57 -0.56
CA TYR A 129 -5.02 -3.67 0.52
C TYR A 129 -6.40 -3.07 0.24
N ASN A 130 -7.34 -3.37 1.11
CA ASN A 130 -8.63 -2.69 1.11
C ASN A 130 -8.80 -1.94 2.44
N GLY A 131 -8.57 -0.62 2.41
CA GLY A 131 -8.71 0.21 3.59
C GLY A 131 -10.13 0.28 4.17
N SER A 132 -11.17 -0.11 3.43
CA SER A 132 -12.53 -0.21 3.98
C SER A 132 -12.86 -1.63 4.49
N GLY A 133 -11.91 -2.56 4.40
CA GLY A 133 -12.07 -3.95 4.81
C GLY A 133 -11.61 -4.19 6.24
N LYS A 134 -11.72 -5.45 6.67
CA LYS A 134 -11.14 -5.91 7.94
C LYS A 134 -9.62 -5.83 7.90
N ILE A 135 -9.03 -5.54 9.06
CA ILE A 135 -7.58 -5.57 9.26
C ILE A 135 -7.04 -6.99 8.96
N PRO A 136 -6.10 -7.14 8.01
CA PRO A 136 -5.51 -8.44 7.69
C PRO A 136 -4.75 -9.07 8.86
N ARG A 137 -4.91 -10.39 9.02
CA ARG A 137 -4.08 -11.22 9.90
C ARG A 137 -3.01 -11.90 9.06
N LEU A 138 -1.74 -11.65 9.35
CA LEU A 138 -0.62 -12.16 8.58
C LEU A 138 -0.02 -13.38 9.27
N SER A 139 0.16 -14.48 8.52
CA SER A 139 0.83 -15.68 9.03
C SER A 139 2.34 -15.51 9.10
N LYS A 140 2.94 -15.81 10.25
CA LYS A 140 4.39 -15.81 10.49
C LYS A 140 5.16 -16.87 9.70
N THR A 141 4.46 -17.87 9.18
CA THR A 141 5.07 -18.88 8.29
C THR A 141 5.46 -18.28 6.93
N ILE A 142 4.82 -17.17 6.53
CA ILE A 142 5.11 -16.46 5.27
C ILE A 142 6.13 -15.36 5.55
N LYS A 143 7.27 -15.42 4.87
CA LYS A 143 8.41 -14.49 5.07
C LYS A 143 8.14 -13.12 4.49
N GLN A 144 7.51 -13.02 3.33
CA GLN A 144 7.19 -11.74 2.71
C GLN A 144 5.73 -11.65 2.28
N TYR A 145 5.11 -10.51 2.54
CA TYR A 145 3.83 -10.13 1.94
C TYR A 145 4.06 -8.96 1.00
N HIS A 146 3.61 -9.06 -0.24
CA HIS A 146 3.76 -7.98 -1.22
C HIS A 146 2.40 -7.38 -1.56
N VAL A 147 2.34 -6.06 -1.57
CA VAL A 147 1.12 -5.29 -1.86
C VAL A 147 1.35 -4.41 -3.08
N TYR A 148 0.85 -4.86 -4.22
CA TYR A 148 0.81 -4.09 -5.47
C TYR A 148 -0.53 -3.39 -5.69
N CYS A 149 -1.61 -3.99 -5.16
CA CYS A 149 -2.98 -3.55 -5.37
C CYS A 149 -3.57 -2.97 -4.08
N TYR A 150 -4.10 -1.75 -4.16
CA TYR A 150 -4.65 -1.06 -2.99
C TYR A 150 -5.82 -0.12 -3.32
N ILE A 151 -6.62 0.23 -2.30
CA ILE A 151 -7.62 1.29 -2.33
C ILE A 151 -7.26 2.34 -1.26
N GLY A 152 -7.32 3.62 -1.61
CA GLY A 152 -6.99 4.76 -0.75
C GLY A 152 -7.97 5.06 0.38
N TYR A 153 -8.55 4.04 1.01
CA TYR A 153 -9.27 4.22 2.27
C TYR A 153 -8.33 4.03 3.45
N ASP A 154 -8.65 4.68 4.56
CA ASP A 154 -7.92 4.52 5.81
C ASP A 154 -8.51 3.33 6.60
N ILE A 155 -7.69 2.29 6.78
CA ILE A 155 -8.06 1.08 7.51
C ILE A 155 -8.23 1.32 9.00
N ILE A 156 -7.54 2.32 9.56
CA ILE A 156 -7.57 2.62 10.98
C ILE A 156 -8.95 3.20 11.32
N SER A 157 -9.35 4.27 10.61
CA SER A 157 -10.68 4.87 10.76
C SER A 157 -11.81 3.90 10.39
N SER A 158 -11.67 3.13 9.30
CA SER A 158 -12.73 2.23 8.83
C SER A 158 -13.01 1.06 9.79
N ASN A 159 -12.04 0.71 10.64
CA ASN A 159 -12.21 -0.33 11.67
C ASN A 159 -12.47 0.26 13.06
N HIS A 160 -12.80 1.56 13.17
CA HIS A 160 -13.13 2.23 14.42
C HIS A 160 -12.07 2.05 15.52
N VAL A 161 -10.78 2.07 15.13
CA VAL A 161 -9.69 2.07 16.11
C VAL A 161 -9.82 3.31 16.99
N LEU A 162 -9.72 3.13 18.31
CA LEU A 162 -9.78 4.24 19.27
C LEU A 162 -8.73 5.29 18.92
N ASP A 163 -9.13 6.57 18.94
CA ASP A 163 -8.29 7.71 18.58
C ASP A 163 -7.63 7.58 17.19
N ALA A 164 -8.38 7.04 16.20
CA ALA A 164 -7.89 6.73 14.85
C ALA A 164 -7.04 7.84 14.22
N GLU A 165 -7.44 9.10 14.37
CA GLU A 165 -6.68 10.24 13.84
C GLU A 165 -5.31 10.39 14.50
N SER A 166 -5.25 10.29 15.84
CA SER A 166 -4.00 10.33 16.60
C SER A 166 -3.12 9.15 16.25
N VAL A 167 -3.68 7.94 16.16
CA VAL A 167 -2.98 6.72 15.74
C VAL A 167 -2.38 6.90 14.35
N TRP A 168 -3.19 7.35 13.38
CA TRP A 168 -2.73 7.59 12.01
C TRP A 168 -1.60 8.62 11.97
N ARG A 169 -1.77 9.75 12.67
CA ARG A 169 -0.75 10.82 12.75
C ARG A 169 0.55 10.29 13.33
N ASN A 170 0.49 9.56 14.42
CA ASN A 170 1.68 9.04 15.11
C ASN A 170 2.42 8.03 14.24
N LEU A 171 1.71 7.16 13.51
CA LEU A 171 2.30 6.22 12.56
C LEU A 171 2.95 6.93 11.37
N PHE A 172 2.29 7.96 10.83
CA PHE A 172 2.86 8.79 9.77
C PHE A 172 4.17 9.44 10.23
N LEU A 173 4.18 10.04 11.42
CA LEU A 173 5.37 10.65 11.99
C LEU A 173 6.45 9.63 12.39
N GLU A 174 6.09 8.37 12.66
CA GLU A 174 7.08 7.33 12.91
C GLU A 174 7.83 6.93 11.63
N LEU A 175 7.14 6.90 10.50
CA LEU A 175 7.72 6.63 9.19
C LEU A 175 8.51 7.83 8.64
N PHE A 176 7.89 9.00 8.65
CA PHE A 176 8.32 10.11 7.82
C PHE A 176 8.72 11.33 8.64
N LYS A 177 9.77 11.99 8.16
CA LYS A 177 10.06 13.40 8.41
C LYS A 177 10.31 14.08 7.07
N PRO A 178 10.09 15.39 6.94
CA PRO A 178 10.43 16.11 5.72
C PRO A 178 11.91 15.91 5.37
N SER A 179 12.21 15.75 4.08
CA SER A 179 13.60 15.79 3.60
C SER A 179 14.20 17.18 3.77
N GLN A 180 15.52 17.29 3.65
CA GLN A 180 16.19 18.59 3.68
C GLN A 180 15.63 19.52 2.59
N ALA A 181 15.51 19.04 1.35
CA ALA A 181 14.96 19.81 0.24
C ALA A 181 13.52 20.26 0.51
N LEU A 182 12.69 19.40 1.11
CA LEU A 182 11.32 19.77 1.46
C LEU A 182 11.29 20.83 2.57
N ASN A 183 12.13 20.71 3.59
CA ASN A 183 12.24 21.71 4.66
C ASN A 183 12.70 23.07 4.13
N GLU A 184 13.67 23.11 3.22
CA GLU A 184 14.13 24.35 2.59
C GLU A 184 12.97 25.05 1.86
N CYS A 185 12.20 24.31 1.05
CA CYS A 185 11.02 24.85 0.38
C CYS A 185 9.94 25.34 1.36
N LEU A 186 9.66 24.60 2.43
CA LEU A 186 8.67 24.98 3.44
C LEU A 186 9.07 26.27 4.16
N ASN A 187 10.35 26.41 4.52
CA ASN A 187 10.88 27.60 5.18
C ASN A 187 10.78 28.84 4.28
N CYS A 188 11.03 28.70 2.96
CA CYS A 188 10.81 29.77 1.99
C CYS A 188 9.34 30.21 1.91
N CYS A 189 8.39 29.26 2.01
CA CYS A 189 6.96 29.58 1.99
C CYS A 189 6.46 30.22 3.28
N SER A 190 7.06 29.94 4.44
CA SER A 190 6.67 30.54 5.73
C SER A 190 7.20 31.96 5.95
N LEU A 191 8.04 32.47 5.05
CA LEU A 191 8.60 33.82 5.08
C LEU A 191 7.84 34.82 4.17
N ALA A 192 6.69 34.42 3.62
CA ALA A 192 5.77 35.24 2.83
C ALA A 192 4.41 35.39 3.56
#